data_AF-A0A496L2W9-F1
#
_entry.id   AF-A0A496L2W9-F1
#
_cell.length_a   1.000
_cell.length_b   1.000
_cell.length_c   1.000
_cell.angle_alpha   90.00
_cell.angle_beta   90.00
_cell.angle_gamma   90.00
#
_symmetry.space_group_name_H-M   'P 1'
#
loop_
_entity.id
_entity.type
_entity.pdbx_description
1 polymer ?
#
loop_
_entity_poly.entity_id
_entity_poly.type
_entity_poly.pdbx_seq_one_letter_code
_entity_poly.pdbx_strand_id
1 'polypeptide(L)'
;MIINFLQHLLSLRIQLPLLFTSFYFWAFFAIVFAGLSMTGKKVLLRNTFLMFCGLFFYCKTSGFFVFVLIFAILLNYLCARLVGASDNTARRKAYLVAGLVVNLLLLFYFKYSYFVVDVINNILGTSMKVVDIFAEVGNIIAGQTAFDTGKIVLPVGISFFTFQNISYIVEVYRGNVAPVRSILNYGFFVCFFPSLMSGPIIRAREFIPQLYRP
;
A
#
# COMPACT_ATOMS: atom_id res chain seq x y z
N MET A 1 26.15 10.36 18.24
CA MET A 1 24.89 10.97 17.72
C MET A 1 24.42 10.30 16.42
N ILE A 2 25.26 10.23 15.37
CA ILE A 2 24.90 9.59 14.08
C ILE A 2 24.60 8.09 14.20
N ILE A 3 25.38 7.35 15.00
CA ILE A 3 25.14 5.91 15.22
C ILE A 3 23.80 5.66 15.91
N ASN A 4 23.44 6.46 16.92
CA ASN A 4 22.13 6.37 17.58
C ASN A 4 20.99 6.75 16.62
N PHE A 5 21.20 7.74 15.74
CA PHE A 5 20.25 8.07 14.69
C PHE A 5 20.04 6.90 13.70
N LEU A 6 21.12 6.25 13.25
CA LEU A 6 21.05 5.12 12.33
C LEU A 6 20.42 3.88 12.98
N GLN A 7 20.80 3.55 14.21
CA GLN A 7 20.16 2.47 14.98
C GLN A 7 18.67 2.75 15.19
N HIS A 8 18.31 4.00 15.46
CA HIS A 8 16.92 4.39 15.60
C HIS A 8 16.15 4.30 14.27
N LEU A 9 16.71 4.87 13.19
CA LEU A 9 16.14 4.82 11.84
C LEU A 9 15.95 3.39 11.37
N LEU A 10 16.88 2.48 11.67
CA LEU A 10 16.83 1.08 11.22
C LEU A 10 16.02 0.17 12.14
N SER A 11 15.86 0.48 13.42
CA SER A 11 15.06 -0.34 14.36
C SER A 11 13.59 -0.43 13.98
N LEU A 12 13.07 -1.61 13.64
CA LEU A 12 11.67 -1.85 13.22
C LEU A 12 10.63 -1.68 14.34
N ARG A 13 10.95 -0.91 15.39
CA ARG A 13 10.02 -0.65 16.50
C ARG A 13 8.97 0.37 16.07
N ILE A 14 7.70 -0.04 16.10
CA ILE A 14 6.51 0.77 15.76
C ILE A 14 6.29 1.94 16.74
N GLN A 15 6.99 1.96 17.88
CA GLN A 15 6.81 2.93 18.97
C GLN A 15 7.17 4.39 18.62
N LEU A 16 7.81 4.66 17.47
CA LEU A 16 8.01 6.01 16.96
C LEU A 16 7.67 6.09 15.47
N PRO A 17 6.40 6.35 15.11
CA PRO A 17 6.04 6.60 13.72
C PRO A 17 6.83 7.80 13.19
N LEU A 18 7.23 7.76 11.91
CA LEU A 18 7.87 8.89 11.22
C LEU A 18 6.82 9.98 10.96
N LEU A 19 6.42 10.68 12.02
CA LEU A 19 5.52 11.81 11.94
C LEU A 19 6.19 12.98 11.21
N PHE A 20 5.43 13.70 10.39
CA PHE A 20 5.91 14.86 9.63
C PHE A 20 6.51 15.97 10.51
N THR A 21 6.08 16.06 11.77
CA THR A 21 6.57 17.02 12.76
C THR A 21 7.88 16.60 13.43
N SER A 22 8.33 15.36 13.22
CA SER A 22 9.51 14.80 13.89
C SER A 22 10.80 15.10 13.13
N PHE A 23 11.90 15.35 13.85
CA PHE A 23 13.24 15.51 13.27
C PHE A 23 13.65 14.30 12.42
N TYR A 24 13.27 13.08 12.84
CA TYR A 24 13.61 11.86 12.11
C TYR A 24 13.00 11.81 10.70
N PHE A 25 11.82 12.41 10.49
CA PHE A 25 11.21 12.53 9.17
C PHE A 25 12.04 13.44 8.26
N TRP A 26 12.43 14.61 8.73
CA TRP A 26 13.24 15.56 7.95
C TRP A 26 14.63 15.02 7.64
N ALA A 27 15.26 14.32 8.58
CA ALA A 27 16.53 13.65 8.33
C ALA A 27 16.41 12.51 7.30
N PHE A 28 15.36 11.68 7.40
CA PHE A 28 15.05 10.68 6.38
C PHE A 28 14.81 11.32 5.01
N PHE A 29 14.02 12.39 4.96
CA PHE A 29 13.73 13.12 3.73
C PHE A 29 14.99 13.71 3.08
N ALA A 30 15.90 14.28 3.88
CA ALA A 30 17.19 14.76 3.40
C ALA A 30 18.04 13.64 2.77
N ILE A 31 18.05 12.45 3.38
CA ILE A 31 18.75 11.26 2.84
C ILE A 31 18.10 10.82 1.52
N VAL A 32 16.77 10.79 1.45
CA VAL A 32 16.05 10.45 0.21
C VAL A 32 16.38 11.46 -0.89
N PHE A 33 16.41 12.75 -0.58
CA PHE A 33 16.75 13.80 -1.55
C PHE A 33 18.21 13.71 -2.02
N ALA A 34 19.15 13.44 -1.11
CA ALA A 34 20.54 13.21 -1.45
C ALA A 34 20.69 11.98 -2.36
N GLY A 35 20.04 10.87 -2.04
CA GLY A 35 20.02 9.66 -2.87
C GLY A 35 19.38 9.90 -4.24
N LEU A 36 18.33 10.71 -4.30
CA LEU A 36 17.68 11.10 -5.55
C LEU A 36 18.65 11.87 -6.47
N SER A 37 19.42 12.80 -5.91
CA SER A 37 20.45 13.55 -6.64
C SER A 37 21.52 12.65 -7.26
N MET A 38 21.94 11.60 -6.53
CA MET A 38 22.92 10.62 -7.01
C MET A 38 22.39 9.68 -8.09
N THR A 39 21.07 9.51 -8.19
CA THR A 39 20.45 8.53 -9.08
C THR A 39 20.44 8.98 -10.55
N GLY A 40 20.65 10.28 -10.80
CA GLY A 40 20.81 10.87 -12.13
C GLY A 40 19.58 10.70 -13.03
N LYS A 41 19.79 10.69 -14.36
CA LYS A 41 18.72 10.61 -15.38
C LYS A 41 18.15 9.18 -15.59
N LYS A 42 18.63 8.18 -14.85
CA LYS A 42 18.23 6.78 -15.03
C LYS A 42 16.88 6.52 -14.36
N VAL A 43 15.80 6.61 -15.14
CA VAL A 43 14.40 6.45 -14.68
C VAL A 43 14.19 5.19 -13.83
N LEU A 44 14.70 4.03 -14.26
CA LEU A 44 14.48 2.77 -13.53
C LEU A 44 15.15 2.79 -12.15
N LEU A 45 16.39 3.28 -12.07
CA LEU A 45 17.14 3.35 -10.81
C LEU A 45 16.44 4.32 -9.84
N ARG A 46 15.98 5.47 -10.36
CA ARG A 46 15.26 6.49 -9.59
C ARG A 46 13.97 5.94 -8.98
N ASN A 47 13.14 5.35 -9.83
CA ASN A 47 11.83 4.84 -9.41
C ASN A 47 12.00 3.66 -8.45
N THR A 48 13.00 2.81 -8.67
CA THR A 48 13.31 1.69 -7.77
C THR A 48 13.77 2.20 -6.40
N PHE A 49 14.69 3.16 -6.37
CA PHE A 49 15.13 3.80 -5.12
C PHE A 49 13.95 4.41 -4.36
N LEU A 50 13.12 5.21 -5.04
CA LEU A 50 11.97 5.84 -4.42
C LEU A 50 10.90 4.85 -3.95
N MET A 51 10.69 3.75 -4.69
CA MET A 51 9.82 2.64 -4.26
C MET A 51 10.33 2.03 -2.95
N PHE A 52 11.62 1.72 -2.86
CA PHE A 52 12.21 1.16 -1.64
C PHE A 52 12.17 2.13 -0.46
N CYS A 53 12.42 3.42 -0.69
CA CYS A 53 12.25 4.45 0.33
C CYS A 53 10.79 4.52 0.81
N GLY A 54 9.82 4.45 -0.11
CA GLY A 54 8.39 4.42 0.21
C GLY A 54 7.99 3.17 1.00
N LEU A 55 8.48 1.98 0.60
CA LEU A 55 8.25 0.72 1.32
C LEU A 55 8.88 0.75 2.71
N PHE A 56 10.10 1.27 2.84
CA PHE A 56 10.77 1.43 4.12
C PHE A 56 9.98 2.35 5.05
N PHE A 57 9.57 3.51 4.54
CA PHE A 57 8.72 4.45 5.27
C PHE A 57 7.40 3.82 5.72
N TYR A 58 6.77 3.03 4.83
CA TYR A 58 5.56 2.31 5.14
C TYR A 58 5.77 1.25 6.23
N CYS A 59 6.84 0.46 6.13
CA CYS A 59 7.19 -0.56 7.12
C CYS A 59 7.44 0.07 8.50
N LYS A 60 8.06 1.25 8.57
CA LYS A 60 8.22 2.00 9.82
C LYS A 60 6.90 2.44 10.43
N THR A 61 5.94 2.80 9.59
CA THR A 61 4.67 3.38 10.04
C THR A 61 3.60 2.34 10.34
N SER A 62 3.51 1.27 9.52
CA SER A 62 2.48 0.24 9.60
C SER A 62 3.04 -1.16 9.90
N GLY A 63 4.33 -1.32 10.16
CA GLY A 63 4.93 -2.60 10.54
C GLY A 63 4.74 -3.70 9.49
N PHE A 64 4.19 -4.84 9.93
CA PHE A 64 3.95 -6.03 9.10
C PHE A 64 2.91 -5.84 8.00
N PHE A 65 2.06 -4.82 8.08
CA PHE A 65 1.10 -4.54 6.99
C PHE A 65 1.77 -4.16 5.67
N VAL A 66 3.09 -3.95 5.65
CA VAL A 66 3.87 -3.85 4.40
C VAL A 66 3.65 -5.04 3.47
N PHE A 67 3.40 -6.24 4.02
CA PHE A 67 3.07 -7.41 3.21
C PHE A 67 1.71 -7.28 2.52
N VAL A 68 0.72 -6.67 3.16
CA VAL A 68 -0.59 -6.35 2.55
C VAL A 68 -0.40 -5.35 1.42
N LEU A 69 0.45 -4.34 1.61
CA LEU A 69 0.77 -3.36 0.57
C LEU A 69 1.47 -4.01 -0.63
N ILE A 70 2.49 -4.85 -0.38
CA ILE A 70 3.22 -5.58 -1.44
C ILE A 70 2.27 -6.52 -2.19
N PHE A 71 1.41 -7.25 -1.47
CA PHE A 71 0.37 -8.09 -2.06
C PHE A 71 -0.57 -7.27 -2.95
N ALA A 72 -1.05 -6.12 -2.46
CA ALA A 72 -1.90 -5.22 -3.23
C ALA A 72 -1.16 -4.71 -4.50
N ILE A 73 0.13 -4.38 -4.41
CA ILE A 73 0.93 -3.97 -5.57
C ILE A 73 1.02 -5.09 -6.60
N LEU A 74 1.39 -6.31 -6.17
CA LEU A 74 1.54 -7.47 -7.05
C LEU A 74 0.23 -7.82 -7.76
N LEU A 75 -0.86 -7.91 -7.00
CA LEU A 75 -2.16 -8.30 -7.52
C LEU A 75 -2.70 -7.26 -8.50
N ASN A 76 -2.65 -5.97 -8.14
CA ASN A 76 -3.17 -4.92 -9.01
C ASN A 76 -2.31 -4.72 -10.27
N TYR A 77 -0.99 -4.87 -10.15
CA TYR A 77 -0.09 -4.88 -11.30
C TYR A 77 -0.46 -6.00 -12.28
N LEU A 78 -0.68 -7.22 -11.76
CA LEU A 78 -1.05 -8.37 -12.58
C LEU A 78 -2.43 -8.17 -13.23
N CYS A 79 -3.44 -7.78 -12.46
CA CYS A 79 -4.78 -7.50 -12.99
C CYS A 79 -4.73 -6.46 -14.11
N ALA A 80 -4.05 -5.32 -13.90
CA ALA A 80 -3.95 -4.28 -14.92
C ALA A 80 -3.21 -4.76 -16.18
N ARG A 81 -2.13 -5.54 -16.02
CA ARG A 81 -1.41 -6.15 -17.16
C ARG A 81 -2.29 -7.11 -17.95
N LEU A 82 -3.05 -7.95 -17.26
CA LEU A 82 -3.98 -8.90 -17.90
C LEU A 82 -5.14 -8.19 -18.60
N VAL A 83 -5.68 -7.12 -17.99
CA VAL A 83 -6.70 -6.26 -18.60
C VAL A 83 -6.19 -5.61 -19.89
N GLY A 84 -4.96 -5.11 -19.91
CA GLY A 84 -4.40 -4.46 -21.09
C GLY A 84 -3.86 -5.40 -22.16
N ALA A 85 -3.55 -6.66 -21.82
CA ALA A 85 -3.07 -7.67 -22.76
C ALA A 85 -4.17 -8.53 -23.39
N SER A 86 -5.40 -8.45 -22.89
CA SER A 86 -6.52 -9.27 -23.39
C SER A 86 -7.30 -8.53 -24.46
N ASP A 87 -7.50 -9.13 -25.63
CA ASP A 87 -8.37 -8.57 -26.68
C ASP A 87 -9.85 -8.86 -26.43
N ASN A 88 -10.15 -9.93 -25.67
CA ASN A 88 -11.52 -10.33 -25.35
C ASN A 88 -12.12 -9.48 -24.22
N THR A 89 -13.17 -8.74 -24.54
CA THR A 89 -13.93 -7.88 -23.63
C THR A 89 -14.40 -8.58 -22.35
N ALA A 90 -14.85 -9.83 -22.42
CA ALA A 90 -15.31 -10.59 -21.26
C ALA A 90 -14.17 -10.88 -20.28
N ARG A 91 -12.99 -11.29 -20.79
CA ARG A 91 -11.79 -11.53 -19.97
C ARG A 91 -11.28 -10.23 -19.34
N ARG A 92 -11.25 -9.14 -20.10
CA ARG A 92 -10.89 -7.81 -19.58
C ARG A 92 -11.79 -7.41 -18.41
N LYS A 93 -13.11 -7.59 -18.55
CA LYS A 93 -14.08 -7.31 -17.50
C LYS A 93 -13.89 -8.22 -16.28
N ALA A 94 -13.62 -9.51 -16.49
CA ALA A 94 -13.36 -10.45 -15.39
C ALA A 94 -12.12 -10.04 -14.57
N TYR A 95 -11.00 -9.69 -15.23
CA TYR A 95 -9.79 -9.24 -14.53
C TYR A 95 -9.98 -7.90 -13.80
N LEU A 96 -10.74 -6.97 -14.39
CA LEU A 96 -11.17 -5.74 -13.73
C LEU A 96 -11.95 -6.07 -12.46
N VAL A 97 -13.03 -6.85 -12.58
CA VAL A 97 -13.91 -7.20 -11.45
C VAL A 97 -13.13 -7.92 -10.35
N ALA A 98 -12.27 -8.87 -10.70
CA ALA A 98 -11.42 -9.57 -9.74
C ALA A 98 -10.53 -8.59 -8.95
N GLY A 99 -9.86 -7.67 -9.64
CA GLY A 99 -9.05 -6.62 -9.00
C GLY A 99 -9.88 -5.73 -8.08
N LEU A 100 -11.05 -5.28 -8.53
CA LEU A 100 -11.95 -4.45 -7.71
C LEU A 100 -12.43 -5.17 -6.45
N VAL A 101 -12.88 -6.42 -6.60
CA VAL A 101 -13.37 -7.24 -5.48
C VAL A 101 -12.28 -7.41 -4.44
N VAL A 102 -11.05 -7.75 -4.81
CA VAL A 102 -9.97 -7.94 -3.83
C VAL A 102 -9.63 -6.63 -3.10
N ASN A 103 -9.56 -5.50 -3.80
CA ASN A 103 -9.30 -4.20 -3.16
C ASN A 103 -10.44 -3.81 -2.20
N LEU A 104 -11.69 -3.99 -2.62
CA LEU A 104 -12.86 -3.67 -1.79
C LEU A 104 -12.97 -4.60 -0.59
N LEU A 105 -12.67 -5.89 -0.74
CA LEU A 105 -12.62 -6.85 0.36
C LEU A 105 -11.56 -6.47 1.40
N LEU A 106 -10.35 -6.11 0.96
CA LEU A 106 -9.30 -5.61 1.88
C LEU A 106 -9.76 -4.36 2.62
N LEU A 107 -10.35 -3.39 1.92
CA LEU A 107 -10.86 -2.17 2.54
C LEU A 107 -12.00 -2.45 3.52
N PHE A 108 -12.93 -3.33 3.14
CA PHE A 108 -14.06 -3.73 3.96
C PHE A 108 -13.61 -4.44 5.24
N TYR A 109 -12.72 -5.41 5.11
CA TYR A 109 -12.13 -6.15 6.23
C TYR A 109 -11.48 -5.20 7.25
N PHE A 110 -10.60 -4.31 6.81
CA PHE A 110 -9.84 -3.49 7.75
C PHE A 110 -10.63 -2.30 8.30
N LYS A 111 -11.55 -1.71 7.52
CA LYS A 111 -12.20 -0.45 7.88
C LYS A 111 -13.65 -0.59 8.31
N TYR A 112 -14.37 -1.60 7.80
CA TYR A 112 -15.82 -1.71 7.96
C TYR A 112 -16.26 -2.92 8.79
N SER A 113 -15.37 -3.85 9.15
CA SER A 113 -15.72 -5.04 9.96
C SER A 113 -16.41 -4.70 11.28
N TYR A 114 -15.92 -3.72 12.03
CA TYR A 114 -16.56 -3.31 13.30
C TYR A 114 -17.97 -2.77 13.09
N PHE A 115 -18.13 -1.85 12.13
CA PHE A 115 -19.44 -1.30 11.78
C PHE A 115 -20.45 -2.40 11.40
N VAL A 116 -20.01 -3.38 10.61
CA VAL A 116 -20.87 -4.48 10.15
C VAL A 116 -21.27 -5.37 11.31
N VAL A 117 -20.33 -5.75 12.17
CA VAL A 117 -20.61 -6.55 13.37
C VAL A 117 -21.56 -5.80 14.31
N ASP A 118 -21.37 -4.51 14.51
CA ASP A 118 -22.26 -3.68 15.34
C ASP A 118 -23.68 -3.62 14.78
N VAL A 119 -23.84 -3.44 13.46
CA VAL A 119 -25.15 -3.45 12.80
C VAL A 119 -25.84 -4.80 12.99
N ILE A 120 -25.12 -5.92 12.80
CA ILE A 120 -25.71 -7.25 12.96
C ILE A 120 -26.09 -7.51 14.42
N ASN A 121 -25.23 -7.14 15.37
CA ASN A 121 -25.50 -7.29 16.80
C ASN A 121 -26.74 -6.50 17.23
N ASN A 122 -26.93 -5.29 16.73
CA ASN A 122 -28.10 -4.47 17.03
C ASN A 122 -29.40 -5.03 16.43
N ILE A 123 -29.35 -5.60 15.23
CA ILE A 123 -30.54 -6.12 14.53
C ILE A 123 -30.93 -7.51 15.04
N LEU A 124 -29.95 -8.40 15.23
CA LEU A 124 -30.18 -9.82 15.57
C LEU A 124 -30.05 -10.10 17.08
N GLY A 125 -29.70 -9.11 17.90
CA GLY A 125 -29.44 -9.31 19.33
C GLY A 125 -28.25 -10.21 19.62
N THR A 126 -27.33 -10.38 18.65
CA THR A 126 -26.14 -11.21 18.80
C THR A 126 -25.03 -10.48 19.55
N SER A 127 -24.08 -11.23 20.11
CA SER A 127 -22.88 -10.70 20.77
C SER A 127 -21.60 -11.12 20.04
N MET A 128 -21.60 -10.96 18.71
CA MET A 128 -20.44 -11.29 17.89
C MET A 128 -19.31 -10.30 18.16
N LYS A 129 -18.08 -10.81 18.23
CA LYS A 129 -16.86 -10.00 18.34
C LYS A 129 -16.09 -10.11 17.04
N VAL A 130 -15.51 -8.99 16.62
CA VAL A 130 -14.57 -8.95 15.49
C VAL A 130 -13.30 -9.71 15.89
N VAL A 131 -12.83 -10.58 14.99
CA VAL A 131 -11.58 -11.32 15.15
C VAL A 131 -10.64 -10.92 14.02
N ASP A 132 -9.38 -10.63 14.35
CA ASP A 132 -8.34 -10.36 13.36
C ASP A 132 -7.72 -11.68 12.86
N ILE A 133 -8.14 -12.07 11.65
CA ILE A 133 -7.66 -13.25 10.93
C ILE A 133 -6.15 -13.13 10.63
N PHE A 134 -5.63 -11.93 10.36
CA PHE A 134 -4.20 -11.77 10.10
C PHE A 134 -3.36 -11.99 11.36
N ALA A 135 -3.87 -11.55 12.51
CA ALA A 135 -3.24 -11.82 13.80
C ALA A 135 -3.27 -13.32 14.14
N GLU A 136 -4.39 -14.00 13.84
CA GLU A 136 -4.53 -15.44 14.05
C GLU A 136 -3.56 -16.24 13.17
N VAL A 137 -3.52 -15.96 11.87
CA VAL A 137 -2.56 -16.57 10.93
C VAL A 137 -1.12 -16.28 11.36
N GLY A 138 -0.84 -15.04 11.80
CA GLY A 138 0.47 -14.66 12.33
C GLY A 138 0.87 -15.48 13.56
N ASN A 139 -0.04 -15.70 14.50
CA ASN A 139 0.18 -16.51 15.69
C ASN A 139 0.42 -18.00 15.35
N ILE A 140 -0.34 -18.54 14.39
CA ILE A 140 -0.15 -19.91 13.90
C ILE A 140 1.23 -20.09 13.27
N ILE A 141 1.64 -19.15 12.40
CA ILE A 141 2.95 -19.20 11.74
C ILE A 141 4.10 -19.01 12.74
N ALA A 142 3.94 -18.11 13.70
CA ALA A 142 4.96 -17.83 14.71
C ALA A 142 5.04 -18.89 15.82
N GLY A 143 4.03 -19.78 15.94
CA GLY A 143 3.93 -20.76 17.02
C GLY A 143 3.80 -20.13 18.41
N GLN A 144 3.44 -18.85 18.50
CA GLN A 144 3.35 -18.06 19.74
C GLN A 144 2.17 -17.10 19.64
N THR A 145 1.54 -16.79 20.78
CA THR A 145 0.47 -15.77 20.89
C THR A 145 1.09 -14.38 20.98
N ALA A 146 1.73 -13.93 19.90
CA ALA A 146 2.40 -12.64 19.84
C ALA A 146 1.47 -11.48 19.45
N PHE A 147 0.40 -11.76 18.70
CA PHE A 147 -0.55 -10.77 18.17
C PHE A 147 -1.92 -10.87 18.84
N ASP A 148 -2.50 -9.73 19.22
CA ASP A 148 -3.86 -9.65 19.76
C ASP A 148 -4.87 -9.90 18.63
N THR A 149 -5.63 -10.99 18.72
CA THR A 149 -6.66 -11.35 17.74
C THR A 149 -8.00 -10.66 18.00
N GLY A 150 -8.18 -10.02 19.17
CA GLY A 150 -9.43 -9.37 19.55
C GLY A 150 -9.65 -8.00 18.93
N LYS A 151 -8.62 -7.45 18.24
CA LYS A 151 -8.70 -6.15 17.59
C LYS A 151 -7.98 -6.14 16.25
N ILE A 152 -8.72 -5.86 15.18
CA ILE A 152 -8.14 -5.55 13.88
C ILE A 152 -7.35 -4.24 13.97
N VAL A 153 -6.05 -4.32 13.71
CA VAL A 153 -5.17 -3.14 13.61
C VAL A 153 -5.28 -2.56 12.19
N LEU A 154 -5.61 -1.28 12.10
CA LEU A 154 -5.81 -0.61 10.81
C LEU A 154 -4.47 -0.24 10.17
N PRO A 155 -4.18 -0.69 8.93
CA PRO A 155 -3.00 -0.25 8.20
C PRO A 155 -3.14 1.23 7.83
N VAL A 156 -2.07 2.00 8.03
CA VAL A 156 -2.06 3.40 7.61
C VAL A 156 -2.18 3.44 6.08
N GLY A 157 -2.93 4.43 5.58
CA GLY A 157 -3.04 4.64 4.13
C GLY A 157 -3.91 3.62 3.38
N ILE A 158 -4.58 2.68 4.06
CA ILE A 158 -5.34 1.62 3.37
C ILE A 158 -6.38 2.13 2.38
N SER A 159 -7.16 3.15 2.76
CA SER A 159 -8.11 3.76 1.84
C SER A 159 -7.41 4.38 0.63
N PHE A 160 -6.29 5.07 0.82
CA PHE A 160 -5.57 5.76 -0.25
C PHE A 160 -5.01 4.79 -1.29
N PHE A 161 -4.20 3.80 -0.88
CA PHE A 161 -3.65 2.86 -1.84
C PHE A 161 -4.73 2.00 -2.48
N THR A 162 -5.82 1.68 -1.78
CA THR A 162 -6.95 0.92 -2.34
C THR A 162 -7.63 1.71 -3.46
N PHE A 163 -8.01 2.97 -3.22
CA PHE A 163 -8.65 3.79 -4.24
C PHE A 163 -7.71 4.12 -5.41
N GLN A 164 -6.42 4.29 -5.13
CA GLN A 164 -5.39 4.49 -6.14
C GLN A 164 -5.23 3.26 -7.05
N ASN A 165 -5.18 2.07 -6.46
CA ASN A 165 -5.16 0.79 -7.17
C ASN A 165 -6.42 0.59 -8.03
N ILE A 166 -7.61 0.81 -7.46
CA ILE A 166 -8.88 0.71 -8.19
C ILE A 166 -8.91 1.71 -9.35
N SER A 167 -8.56 2.97 -9.10
CA SER A 167 -8.52 3.99 -10.13
C SER A 167 -7.58 3.57 -11.26
N TYR A 168 -6.41 3.02 -10.94
CA TYR A 168 -5.47 2.56 -11.96
C TYR A 168 -6.04 1.43 -12.83
N ILE A 169 -6.60 0.36 -12.25
CA ILE A 169 -7.17 -0.74 -13.05
C ILE A 169 -8.33 -0.24 -13.92
N VAL A 170 -9.19 0.63 -13.39
CA VAL A 170 -10.31 1.22 -14.14
C VAL A 170 -9.82 2.07 -15.32
N GLU A 171 -8.80 2.92 -15.12
CA GLU A 171 -8.22 3.73 -16.19
C GLU A 171 -7.57 2.88 -17.28
N VAL A 172 -6.89 1.79 -16.90
CA VAL A 172 -6.34 0.80 -17.84
C VAL A 172 -7.45 0.06 -18.61
N TYR A 173 -8.52 -0.33 -17.93
CA TYR A 173 -9.67 -0.96 -18.57
C TYR A 173 -10.34 -0.02 -19.59
N ARG A 174 -10.47 1.26 -19.25
CA ARG A 174 -11.03 2.29 -20.14
C ARG A 174 -10.11 2.67 -21.31
N GLY A 175 -8.84 2.26 -21.28
CA GLY A 175 -7.85 2.61 -22.30
C GLY A 175 -7.27 4.03 -22.15
N ASN A 176 -7.56 4.72 -21.05
CA ASN A 176 -7.04 6.06 -20.77
C ASN A 176 -5.55 6.04 -20.39
N VAL A 177 -5.08 4.92 -19.83
CA VAL A 177 -3.70 4.73 -19.38
C VAL A 177 -3.20 3.37 -19.86
N ALA A 178 -2.02 3.35 -20.48
CA ALA A 178 -1.38 2.09 -20.85
C ALA A 178 -0.90 1.34 -19.58
N PRO A 179 -1.01 -0.01 -19.53
CA PRO A 179 -0.48 -0.77 -18.40
C PRO A 179 1.01 -0.51 -18.19
N VAL A 180 1.39 -0.19 -16.96
CA VAL A 180 2.78 0.01 -16.57
C VAL A 180 3.56 -1.28 -16.82
N ARG A 181 4.69 -1.18 -17.51
CA ARG A 181 5.48 -2.34 -17.95
C ARG A 181 6.35 -2.98 -16.86
N SER A 182 6.75 -2.19 -15.87
CA SER A 182 7.63 -2.62 -14.78
C SER A 182 6.90 -2.56 -13.46
N ILE A 183 6.95 -3.66 -12.70
CA ILE A 183 6.38 -3.69 -11.35
C ILE A 183 7.04 -2.67 -10.43
N LEU A 184 8.32 -2.33 -10.65
CA LEU A 184 9.03 -1.35 -9.83
C LEU A 184 8.48 0.07 -10.04
N ASN A 185 8.12 0.41 -11.27
CA ASN A 185 7.47 1.70 -11.57
C ASN A 185 6.05 1.76 -10.99
N TYR A 186 5.32 0.64 -11.05
CA TYR A 186 3.99 0.56 -10.45
C TYR A 186 4.05 0.61 -8.92
N GLY A 187 5.00 -0.11 -8.32
CA GLY A 187 5.25 -0.09 -6.89
C GLY A 187 5.66 1.30 -6.41
N PHE A 188 6.47 2.05 -7.17
CA PHE A 188 6.76 3.45 -6.85
C PHE A 188 5.49 4.32 -6.84
N PHE A 189 4.61 4.18 -7.83
CA PHE A 189 3.33 4.89 -7.86
C PHE A 189 2.50 4.64 -6.59
N VAL A 190 2.35 3.38 -6.20
CA VAL A 190 1.57 3.01 -5.00
C VAL A 190 2.27 3.41 -3.71
N CYS A 191 3.59 3.23 -3.62
CA CYS A 191 4.39 3.52 -2.43
C CYS A 191 4.82 4.99 -2.33
N PHE A 192 4.27 5.89 -3.14
CA PHE A 192 4.61 7.30 -3.09
C PHE A 192 4.17 7.90 -1.76
N PHE A 193 5.11 7.96 -0.80
CA PHE A 193 4.84 8.21 0.61
C PHE A 193 4.09 9.52 0.91
N PRO A 194 4.23 10.63 0.14
CA PRO A 194 3.41 11.82 0.38
C PRO A 194 1.91 11.54 0.19
N SER A 195 1.56 10.74 -0.82
CA SER A 195 0.16 10.40 -1.09
C SER A 195 -0.40 9.31 -0.18
N LEU A 196 0.47 8.41 0.30
CA LEU A 196 0.03 7.25 1.04
C LEU A 196 -0.40 7.58 2.48
N MET A 197 0.12 8.67 3.07
CA MET A 197 -0.17 9.06 4.46
C MET A 197 -1.32 10.06 4.61
N SER A 198 -1.38 11.07 3.76
CA SER A 198 -2.30 12.21 3.92
C SER A 198 -2.48 13.08 2.68
N GLY A 199 -1.87 12.71 1.54
CA GLY A 199 -1.99 13.47 0.30
C GLY A 199 -3.31 13.22 -0.44
N PRO A 200 -3.67 14.06 -1.42
CA PRO A 200 -4.83 13.80 -2.27
C PRO A 200 -4.66 12.48 -3.03
N ILE A 201 -5.77 11.79 -3.31
CA ILE A 201 -5.75 10.54 -4.09
C ILE A 201 -5.18 10.84 -5.49
N ILE A 202 -4.01 10.29 -5.77
CA ILE A 202 -3.30 10.55 -7.02
C ILE A 202 -3.98 9.79 -8.16
N ARG A 203 -4.30 10.51 -9.25
CA ARG A 203 -4.81 9.91 -10.48
C ARG A 203 -3.66 9.30 -11.29
N ALA A 204 -3.80 8.02 -11.64
CA ALA A 204 -2.79 7.31 -12.42
C ALA A 204 -2.47 8.00 -13.75
N ARG A 205 -3.47 8.55 -14.44
CA ARG A 205 -3.30 9.25 -15.73
C ARG A 205 -2.36 10.45 -15.65
N GLU A 206 -2.27 11.10 -14.50
CA GLU A 206 -1.44 12.29 -14.29
C GLU A 206 -0.05 11.90 -13.79
N PHE A 207 0.05 10.89 -12.91
CA PHE A 207 1.31 10.51 -12.29
C PHE A 207 2.16 9.56 -13.14
N ILE A 208 1.56 8.56 -13.80
CA ILE A 208 2.30 7.57 -14.57
C ILE A 208 3.15 8.20 -15.70
N PRO A 209 2.67 9.20 -16.47
CA PRO A 209 3.52 9.88 -17.45
C PRO A 209 4.73 10.57 -16.84
N GLN A 210 4.60 11.10 -15.61
CA GLN A 210 5.70 11.79 -14.90
C GLN A 210 6.79 10.82 -14.46
N LEU A 211 6.47 9.55 -14.24
CA LEU A 211 7.46 8.52 -13.91
C LEU A 211 8.59 8.41 -14.93
N TYR A 212 8.28 8.72 -16.20
CA TYR A 212 9.19 8.59 -17.33
C TYR A 212 9.86 9.92 -17.72
N ARG A 213 9.45 11.02 -17.11
CA ARG A 213 10.07 12.33 -17.32
C ARG A 213 11.22 12.53 -16.31
N PRO A 214 12.41 12.98 -16.75
CA PRO A 214 13.54 13.22 -15.88
C PRO A 214 13.25 14.33 -14.87
#